data_AF-Q6QUU2-F1
#
_entry.id   AF-Q6QUU2-F1
#
_cell.length_a   1.000
_cell.length_b   1.000
_cell.length_c   1.000
_cell.angle_alpha   90.00
_cell.angle_beta   90.00
_cell.angle_gamma   90.00
#
_symmetry.space_group_name_H-M   'P 1'
#
loop_
_entity.id
_entity.type
_entity.pdbx_description
1 polymer ?
#
loop_
_entity_poly.entity_id
_entity_poly.type
_entity_poly.pdbx_seq_one_letter_code
_entity_poly.pdbx_strand_id
1 'polypeptide(L)'
;MFNNRIRTAALAGAIAISTAASGVAIPAFAQETTVTTNGFNDADGSTAQPVGPVNHTEAELRDATDATGNYLEAFQTGDIQAIVGAYVDAGEDGFDPSEQAIFEAFEAARNEATQQLAFSKDTITKTRESVNYALKVDQEATEAFLAYRNALRGAAAAINPLIDAANDANRTDRAEIKDYADLYTQTDIALETPQLAYAFQDLKALQAEVDADFEWLGEFGIDQEDANYVQRYHIPAVEALKAEIDARVAAIEPLRADSIAKNLEAQKSDVLVRQLFLERATAQRDTLRVLEAIFSTVTRYVELYESAENGNAGDVTLRARYIALVPSLLEAAYFNISHLNVADQAVNDYYLVFSTDLETNDEDAAYAQEKFEFAVTTYAKILLNGKWQEDVKFVQNLDDEARAEAARVEAERAADEAYRAEQLRIAQEAADAQKAIADALAKEAENGNNNGGDNSSDDKPAGSSDIGSWGPFAAIAAIIAAIAAIFPFLSGIVKF
;
A
#
# COMPACT_ATOMS: atom_id res chain seq x y z
N MET A 1 -1.72 -13.77 -32.62
CA MET A 1 -1.85 -13.60 -31.17
C MET A 1 -0.51 -13.98 -30.58
N PHE A 2 0.44 -13.05 -30.67
CA PHE A 2 1.72 -13.15 -29.96
C PHE A 2 1.55 -12.24 -28.77
N ASN A 3 1.10 -12.79 -27.64
CA ASN A 3 1.16 -12.06 -26.38
C ASN A 3 2.65 -12.04 -26.00
N ASN A 4 3.16 -10.86 -25.68
CA ASN A 4 4.44 -10.61 -25.04
C ASN A 4 5.71 -10.69 -25.95
N ARG A 5 6.19 -9.50 -26.33
CA ARG A 5 7.49 -9.22 -26.94
C ARG A 5 8.06 -7.87 -26.47
N ILE A 6 8.19 -7.68 -25.16
CA ILE A 6 9.26 -6.83 -24.61
C ILE A 6 10.60 -7.53 -24.92
N ARG A 7 11.07 -7.40 -26.17
CA ARG A 7 12.28 -8.09 -26.65
C ARG A 7 13.20 -7.15 -27.40
N THR A 8 14.08 -6.56 -26.59
CA THR A 8 15.55 -6.43 -26.78
C THR A 8 16.04 -4.98 -26.80
N ALA A 9 17.10 -4.75 -26.01
CA ALA A 9 17.99 -3.59 -25.91
C ALA A 9 17.63 -2.51 -24.87
N ALA A 10 16.36 -2.25 -24.56
CA ALA A 10 16.01 -1.16 -23.65
C ALA A 10 15.90 -1.57 -22.17
N LEU A 11 15.74 -2.84 -21.79
CA LEU A 11 15.61 -3.21 -20.36
C LEU A 11 16.87 -2.87 -19.55
N ALA A 12 18.08 -2.89 -20.15
CA ALA A 12 19.30 -2.43 -19.48
C ALA A 12 19.30 -0.90 -19.24
N GLY A 13 18.64 -0.11 -20.11
CA GLY A 13 18.49 1.35 -19.95
C GLY A 13 17.28 1.75 -19.10
N ALA A 14 16.18 1.02 -19.18
CA ALA A 14 14.95 1.21 -18.42
C ALA A 14 15.08 0.68 -16.99
N ILE A 15 15.88 -0.36 -16.74
CA ILE A 15 16.30 -0.76 -15.39
C ILE A 15 17.25 0.27 -14.80
N ALA A 16 18.16 0.86 -15.58
CA ALA A 16 18.96 1.99 -15.09
C ALA A 16 18.06 3.19 -14.75
N ILE A 17 16.95 3.41 -15.45
CA ILE A 17 15.95 4.44 -15.09
C ILE A 17 15.01 3.99 -13.97
N SER A 18 14.71 2.69 -13.79
CA SER A 18 13.85 2.20 -12.70
C SER A 18 14.61 2.05 -11.39
N THR A 19 15.85 1.55 -11.40
CA THR A 19 16.78 1.64 -10.26
C THR A 19 17.32 3.06 -10.06
N ALA A 20 17.29 3.96 -11.05
CA ALA A 20 17.52 5.38 -10.80
C ALA A 20 16.28 6.13 -10.29
N ALA A 21 15.07 5.77 -10.71
CA ALA A 21 13.82 6.37 -10.24
C ALA A 21 13.34 5.79 -8.91
N SER A 22 13.79 4.59 -8.53
CA SER A 22 13.55 3.96 -7.21
C SER A 22 14.82 3.84 -6.35
N GLY A 23 15.93 4.48 -6.74
CA GLY A 23 17.23 4.31 -6.07
C GLY A 23 18.27 5.41 -6.28
N VAL A 24 17.99 6.54 -6.96
CA VAL A 24 18.84 7.73 -6.83
C VAL A 24 18.46 8.46 -5.56
N ALA A 25 19.35 8.33 -4.58
CA ALA A 25 19.53 9.30 -3.52
C ALA A 25 19.53 10.72 -4.13
N ILE A 26 18.49 11.49 -3.83
CA ILE A 26 18.52 12.95 -3.92
C ILE A 26 19.75 13.39 -3.10
N PRO A 27 20.62 14.28 -3.63
CA PRO A 27 21.89 14.60 -3.00
C PRO A 27 21.70 15.07 -1.56
N ALA A 28 22.55 14.52 -0.69
CA ALA A 28 22.60 14.76 0.74
C ALA A 28 22.53 16.26 1.08
N PHE A 29 21.42 16.66 1.70
CA PHE A 29 21.47 17.64 2.77
C PHE A 29 21.10 16.95 4.09
N ALA A 30 22.15 16.75 4.88
CA ALA A 30 22.18 16.55 6.32
C ALA A 30 21.45 15.34 6.92
N GLN A 31 22.31 14.41 7.35
CA GLN A 31 22.29 13.71 8.65
C GLN A 31 21.30 12.56 8.87
N GLU A 32 21.90 11.38 8.94
CA GLU A 32 21.64 10.32 9.92
C GLU A 32 20.68 10.73 11.04
N THR A 33 19.40 10.49 10.82
CA THR A 33 18.45 10.27 11.89
C THR A 33 17.44 9.27 11.38
N THR A 34 17.15 8.23 12.15
CA THR A 34 16.07 7.29 11.85
C THR A 34 14.77 8.07 11.85
N VAL A 35 14.20 8.36 10.66
CA VAL A 35 12.95 9.11 10.56
C VAL A 35 11.80 8.14 10.32
N THR A 36 10.99 7.93 11.35
CA THR A 36 9.70 7.23 11.29
C THR A 36 8.71 8.09 10.49
N THR A 37 8.28 7.60 9.31
CA THR A 37 7.15 8.09 8.48
C THR A 37 7.08 9.62 8.29
N ASN A 38 7.88 10.15 7.36
CA ASN A 38 7.91 11.56 6.95
C ASN A 38 6.70 11.99 6.11
N GLY A 39 5.51 12.16 6.71
CA GLY A 39 4.41 12.92 6.10
C GLY A 39 3.84 12.40 4.76
N PHE A 40 4.20 11.18 4.35
CA PHE A 40 3.60 10.48 3.21
C PHE A 40 2.51 9.53 3.70
N ASN A 41 1.41 9.44 2.94
CA ASN A 41 0.24 8.65 3.33
C ASN A 41 0.50 7.13 3.18
N ASP A 42 0.81 6.45 4.29
CA ASP A 42 0.96 4.98 4.32
C ASP A 42 -0.36 4.20 4.54
N ALA A 43 -1.50 4.90 4.59
CA ALA A 43 -2.78 4.30 4.99
C ALA A 43 -3.50 3.49 3.89
N ASP A 44 -3.30 3.80 2.60
CA ASP A 44 -4.19 3.35 1.50
C ASP A 44 -3.47 3.00 0.19
N GLY A 45 -2.16 2.74 0.24
CA GLY A 45 -1.37 2.33 -0.92
C GLY A 45 -0.89 3.48 -1.80
N SER A 46 -0.97 4.73 -1.33
CA SER A 46 -0.40 5.90 -2.04
C SER A 46 1.11 6.04 -1.92
N THR A 47 1.74 5.47 -0.89
CA THR A 47 3.20 5.25 -0.89
C THR A 47 3.54 4.05 -1.77
N ALA A 48 4.57 4.19 -2.61
CA ALA A 48 5.19 3.06 -3.28
C ALA A 48 5.97 2.25 -2.24
N GLN A 49 5.39 1.15 -1.77
CA GLN A 49 6.07 0.20 -0.89
C GLN A 49 6.87 -0.77 -1.77
N PRO A 50 8.15 -1.05 -1.46
CA PRO A 50 8.92 -2.04 -2.18
C PRO A 50 8.29 -3.42 -1.94
N VAL A 51 7.67 -4.00 -2.97
CA VAL A 51 7.06 -5.34 -2.93
C VAL A 51 7.85 -6.33 -3.78
N GLY A 52 7.92 -7.58 -3.33
CA GLY A 52 8.57 -8.65 -4.08
C GLY A 52 7.73 -9.12 -5.28
N PRO A 53 8.32 -9.91 -6.19
CA PRO A 53 7.57 -10.51 -7.30
C PRO A 53 6.71 -11.67 -6.80
N VAL A 54 5.38 -11.55 -6.91
CA VAL A 54 4.41 -12.62 -6.61
C VAL A 54 3.47 -12.77 -7.79
N ASN A 55 3.24 -14.01 -8.23
CA ASN A 55 2.33 -14.26 -9.34
C ASN A 55 0.87 -14.21 -8.87
N HIS A 56 0.22 -13.06 -9.06
CA HIS A 56 -1.24 -12.99 -9.11
C HIS A 56 -1.65 -12.98 -10.57
N THR A 57 -2.45 -13.98 -10.96
CA THR A 57 -2.91 -14.14 -12.34
C THR A 57 -3.75 -12.96 -12.79
N GLU A 58 -3.79 -12.70 -14.09
CA GLU A 58 -4.61 -11.62 -14.65
C GLU A 58 -6.10 -11.80 -14.34
N ALA A 59 -6.58 -13.04 -14.23
CA ALA A 59 -7.95 -13.33 -13.80
C ALA A 59 -8.18 -12.94 -12.33
N GLU A 60 -7.25 -13.27 -11.42
CA GLU A 60 -7.34 -12.87 -10.01
C GLU A 60 -7.32 -11.35 -9.85
N LEU A 61 -6.49 -10.65 -10.63
CA LEU A 61 -6.45 -9.19 -10.62
C LEU A 61 -7.73 -8.56 -11.19
N ARG A 62 -8.28 -9.15 -12.26
CA ARG A 62 -9.57 -8.73 -12.81
C ARG A 62 -10.67 -8.88 -11.77
N ASP A 63 -10.81 -10.07 -11.19
CA ASP A 63 -11.88 -10.35 -10.23
C ASP A 63 -11.74 -9.45 -8.98
N ALA A 64 -10.52 -9.15 -8.53
CA ALA A 64 -10.27 -8.21 -7.44
C ALA A 64 -10.63 -6.76 -7.79
N THR A 65 -10.26 -6.29 -8.99
CA THR A 65 -10.63 -4.94 -9.44
C THR A 65 -12.12 -4.82 -9.76
N ASP A 66 -12.77 -5.86 -10.29
CA ASP A 66 -14.21 -5.92 -10.53
C ASP A 66 -15.01 -5.87 -9.22
N ALA A 67 -14.55 -6.53 -8.15
CA ALA A 67 -15.21 -6.46 -6.85
C ALA A 67 -15.31 -5.02 -6.33
N THR A 68 -14.26 -4.21 -6.50
CA THR A 68 -14.29 -2.77 -6.16
C THR A 68 -15.12 -1.98 -7.18
N GLY A 69 -15.03 -2.34 -8.46
CA GLY A 69 -15.79 -1.71 -9.55
C GLY A 69 -17.30 -1.83 -9.37
N ASN A 70 -17.80 -3.00 -8.95
CA ASN A 70 -19.23 -3.23 -8.69
C ASN A 70 -19.78 -2.30 -7.61
N TYR A 71 -18.99 -1.97 -6.58
CA TYR A 71 -19.37 -0.97 -5.58
C TYR A 71 -19.42 0.44 -6.18
N LEU A 72 -18.47 0.77 -7.05
CA LEU A 72 -18.34 2.09 -7.65
C LEU A 72 -19.31 2.35 -8.83
N GLU A 73 -19.91 1.31 -9.42
CA GLU A 73 -20.79 1.39 -10.59
C GLU A 73 -21.97 2.36 -10.39
N ALA A 74 -22.58 2.35 -9.19
CA ALA A 74 -23.68 3.25 -8.85
C ALA A 74 -23.27 4.74 -8.92
N PHE A 75 -22.01 5.04 -8.55
CA PHE A 75 -21.46 6.39 -8.58
C PHE A 75 -21.06 6.81 -10.00
N GLN A 76 -20.56 5.87 -10.81
CA GLN A 76 -20.15 6.12 -12.20
C GLN A 76 -21.33 6.45 -13.13
N THR A 77 -22.48 5.80 -12.89
CA THR A 77 -23.71 6.01 -13.67
C THR A 77 -24.50 7.24 -13.22
N GLY A 78 -24.13 7.86 -12.10
CA GLY A 78 -24.81 9.02 -11.56
C GLY A 78 -26.21 8.72 -11.03
N ASP A 79 -26.50 7.46 -10.69
CA ASP A 79 -27.77 7.07 -10.07
C ASP A 79 -27.79 7.46 -8.59
N ILE A 80 -27.89 8.78 -8.38
CA ILE A 80 -28.07 9.39 -7.05
C ILE A 80 -29.33 8.83 -6.38
N GLN A 81 -30.32 8.36 -7.16
CA GLN A 81 -31.55 7.78 -6.64
C GLN A 81 -31.34 6.38 -6.07
N ALA A 82 -30.44 5.57 -6.62
CA ALA A 82 -30.01 4.31 -6.03
C ALA A 82 -29.09 4.52 -4.82
N ILE A 83 -28.13 5.47 -4.90
CA ILE A 83 -27.20 5.78 -3.80
C ILE A 83 -27.96 6.33 -2.59
N VAL A 84 -28.82 7.33 -2.78
CA VAL A 84 -29.60 7.94 -1.68
C VAL A 84 -30.81 7.07 -1.33
N GLY A 85 -31.45 6.42 -2.30
CA GLY A 85 -32.66 5.63 -2.10
C GLY A 85 -32.44 4.39 -1.25
N ALA A 86 -31.35 3.64 -1.41
CA ALA A 86 -31.07 2.47 -0.57
C ALA A 86 -30.86 2.85 0.91
N TYR A 87 -30.25 4.00 1.17
CA TYR A 87 -30.04 4.50 2.54
C TYR A 87 -31.31 5.14 3.13
N VAL A 88 -32.15 5.75 2.31
CA VAL A 88 -33.47 6.27 2.72
C VAL A 88 -34.47 5.13 2.98
N ASP A 89 -34.45 4.06 2.17
CA ASP A 89 -35.30 2.88 2.32
C ASP A 89 -34.93 2.03 3.56
N ALA A 90 -33.72 2.21 4.10
CA ALA A 90 -33.28 1.58 5.36
C ALA A 90 -33.76 2.31 6.62
N GLY A 91 -34.27 3.55 6.50
CA GLY A 91 -34.87 4.29 7.61
C GLY A 91 -36.32 3.87 7.88
N GLU A 92 -36.73 3.75 9.15
CA GLU A 92 -38.12 3.42 9.50
C GLU A 92 -39.10 4.54 9.10
N ASP A 93 -40.11 4.17 8.31
CA ASP A 93 -41.39 4.85 7.99
C ASP A 93 -41.35 6.30 7.46
N GLY A 94 -41.30 6.40 6.12
CA GLY A 94 -42.20 7.25 5.34
C GLY A 94 -41.91 8.76 5.24
N PHE A 95 -41.59 9.24 4.03
CA PHE A 95 -41.64 10.64 3.53
C PHE A 95 -40.98 11.77 4.37
N ASP A 96 -40.42 11.50 5.56
CA ASP A 96 -39.71 12.43 6.43
C ASP A 96 -38.47 11.74 7.00
N PRO A 97 -37.34 11.70 6.27
CA PRO A 97 -36.11 11.12 6.81
C PRO A 97 -35.64 11.99 7.98
N SER A 98 -35.80 11.49 9.20
CA SER A 98 -35.32 12.17 10.41
C SER A 98 -33.81 12.47 10.29
N GLU A 99 -33.34 13.53 10.94
CA GLU A 99 -31.90 13.88 10.95
C GLU A 99 -31.05 12.72 11.48
N GLN A 100 -31.56 11.97 12.46
CA GLN A 100 -30.96 10.73 12.95
C GLN A 100 -30.87 9.64 11.87
N ALA A 101 -31.94 9.37 11.11
CA ALA A 101 -31.90 8.36 10.04
C ALA A 101 -30.92 8.76 8.92
N ILE A 102 -30.84 10.05 8.60
CA ILE A 102 -29.85 10.60 7.66
C ILE A 102 -28.43 10.41 8.20
N PHE A 103 -28.19 10.69 9.48
CA PHE A 103 -26.90 10.48 10.11
C PHE A 103 -26.46 9.01 10.03
N GLU A 104 -27.33 8.07 10.43
CA GLU A 104 -27.06 6.63 10.42
C GLU A 104 -26.79 6.11 8.99
N ALA A 105 -27.55 6.58 8.00
CA ALA A 105 -27.35 6.32 6.58
C ALA A 105 -25.95 6.74 6.09
N PHE A 106 -25.57 8.00 6.29
CA PHE A 106 -24.28 8.50 5.85
C PHE A 106 -23.11 7.88 6.64
N GLU A 107 -23.33 7.55 7.91
CA GLU A 107 -22.35 6.80 8.70
C GLU A 107 -22.13 5.39 8.13
N ALA A 108 -23.20 4.67 7.77
CA ALA A 108 -23.10 3.37 7.13
C ALA A 108 -22.35 3.46 5.78
N ALA A 109 -22.70 4.45 4.95
CA ALA A 109 -22.03 4.71 3.68
C ALA A 109 -20.53 5.01 3.85
N ARG A 110 -20.17 5.85 4.84
CA ARG A 110 -18.79 6.13 5.22
C ARG A 110 -18.06 4.84 5.58
N ASN A 111 -18.63 4.03 6.47
CA ASN A 111 -18.01 2.80 6.95
C ASN A 111 -17.81 1.78 5.82
N GLU A 112 -18.73 1.70 4.86
CA GLU A 112 -18.60 0.88 3.66
C GLU A 112 -17.49 1.39 2.74
N ALA A 113 -17.42 2.70 2.48
CA ALA A 113 -16.35 3.32 1.70
C ALA A 113 -14.96 3.08 2.33
N THR A 114 -14.84 3.16 3.67
CA THR A 114 -13.60 2.82 4.40
C THR A 114 -13.20 1.35 4.21
N GLN A 115 -14.16 0.42 4.23
CA GLN A 115 -13.89 -1.00 3.97
C GLN A 115 -13.41 -1.23 2.53
N GLN A 116 -14.05 -0.57 1.56
CA GLN A 116 -13.66 -0.62 0.16
C GLN A 116 -12.27 0.00 -0.08
N LEU A 117 -11.90 1.05 0.64
CA LEU A 117 -10.53 1.60 0.62
C LEU A 117 -9.49 0.59 1.12
N ALA A 118 -9.80 -0.14 2.20
CA ALA A 118 -8.91 -1.18 2.71
C ALA A 118 -8.75 -2.34 1.70
N PHE A 119 -9.84 -2.74 1.04
CA PHE A 119 -9.81 -3.75 -0.02
C PHE A 119 -9.05 -3.28 -1.28
N SER A 120 -9.27 -2.04 -1.70
CA SER A 120 -8.55 -1.41 -2.82
C SER A 120 -7.04 -1.31 -2.54
N LYS A 121 -6.64 -0.99 -1.30
CA LYS A 121 -5.22 -1.01 -0.88
C LYS A 121 -4.57 -2.39 -1.06
N ASP A 122 -5.25 -3.45 -0.64
CA ASP A 122 -4.76 -4.82 -0.83
C ASP A 122 -4.64 -5.16 -2.33
N THR A 123 -5.64 -4.76 -3.12
CA THR A 123 -5.64 -4.93 -4.58
C THR A 123 -4.48 -4.18 -5.26
N ILE A 124 -4.17 -2.94 -4.83
CA ILE A 124 -3.00 -2.19 -5.30
C ILE A 124 -1.69 -2.92 -4.95
N THR A 125 -1.62 -3.54 -3.78
CA THR A 125 -0.44 -4.30 -3.36
C THR A 125 -0.24 -5.53 -4.25
N LYS A 126 -1.30 -6.32 -4.47
CA LYS A 126 -1.28 -7.51 -5.34
C LYS A 126 -0.93 -7.17 -6.79
N THR A 127 -1.51 -6.09 -7.33
CA THR A 127 -1.20 -5.63 -8.70
C THR A 127 0.26 -5.22 -8.83
N ARG A 128 0.85 -4.51 -7.85
CA ARG A 128 2.29 -4.20 -7.84
C ARG A 128 3.17 -5.44 -7.79
N GLU A 129 2.85 -6.40 -6.92
CA GLU A 129 3.58 -7.68 -6.84
C GLU A 129 3.52 -8.43 -8.17
N SER A 130 2.35 -8.40 -8.83
CA SER A 130 2.11 -9.06 -10.11
C SER A 130 2.84 -8.40 -11.27
N VAL A 131 2.89 -7.06 -11.32
CA VAL A 131 3.73 -6.31 -12.29
C VAL A 131 5.20 -6.66 -12.11
N ASN A 132 5.69 -6.68 -10.86
CA ASN A 132 7.08 -7.05 -10.57
C ASN A 132 7.39 -8.51 -10.96
N TYR A 133 6.42 -9.42 -10.82
CA TYR A 133 6.55 -10.79 -11.30
C TYR A 133 6.68 -10.85 -12.82
N ALA A 134 5.79 -10.17 -13.56
CA ALA A 134 5.83 -10.15 -15.04
C ALA A 134 7.17 -9.60 -15.56
N LEU A 135 7.62 -8.47 -15.01
CA LEU A 135 8.92 -7.89 -15.35
C LEU A 135 10.09 -8.86 -15.11
N LYS A 136 10.04 -9.60 -13.99
CA LYS A 136 11.08 -10.57 -13.67
C LYS A 136 11.11 -11.71 -14.68
N VAL A 137 9.96 -12.30 -15.00
CA VAL A 137 9.93 -13.45 -15.93
C VAL A 137 10.24 -13.05 -17.37
N ASP A 138 9.88 -11.82 -17.78
CA ASP A 138 10.28 -11.25 -19.07
C ASP A 138 11.79 -11.06 -19.17
N GLN A 139 12.41 -10.58 -18.10
CA GLN A 139 13.86 -10.46 -18.01
C GLN A 139 14.53 -11.84 -18.11
N GLU A 140 14.06 -12.82 -17.33
CA GLU A 140 14.60 -14.17 -17.36
C GLU A 140 14.43 -14.82 -18.76
N ALA A 141 13.30 -14.61 -19.42
CA ALA A 141 13.05 -15.08 -20.79
C ALA A 141 13.99 -14.42 -21.81
N THR A 142 14.24 -13.12 -21.67
CA THR A 142 15.19 -12.37 -22.51
C THR A 142 16.61 -12.88 -22.31
N GLU A 143 17.06 -13.06 -21.08
CA GLU A 143 18.39 -13.58 -20.76
C GLU A 143 18.60 -14.99 -21.34
N ALA A 144 17.59 -15.86 -21.22
CA ALA A 144 17.64 -17.22 -21.77
C ALA A 144 17.65 -17.22 -23.31
N PHE A 145 16.84 -16.36 -23.95
CA PHE A 145 16.85 -16.17 -25.40
C PHE A 145 18.23 -15.71 -25.89
N LEU A 146 18.83 -14.72 -25.22
CA LEU A 146 20.15 -14.20 -25.57
C LEU A 146 21.24 -15.26 -25.39
N ALA A 147 21.19 -16.04 -24.30
CA ALA A 147 22.12 -17.14 -24.07
C ALA A 147 22.03 -18.20 -25.19
N TYR A 148 20.81 -18.61 -25.55
CA TYR A 148 20.57 -19.55 -26.64
C TYR A 148 21.06 -19.01 -28.00
N ARG A 149 20.73 -17.76 -28.35
CA ARG A 149 21.20 -17.10 -29.57
C ARG A 149 22.72 -17.03 -29.63
N ASN A 150 23.36 -16.61 -28.54
CA ASN A 150 24.81 -16.46 -28.48
C ASN A 150 25.52 -17.82 -28.58
N ALA A 151 24.93 -18.88 -28.02
CA ALA A 151 25.48 -20.22 -28.14
C ALA A 151 25.39 -20.74 -29.60
N LEU A 152 24.29 -20.49 -30.31
CA LEU A 152 24.16 -20.79 -31.74
C LEU A 152 25.18 -20.00 -32.57
N ARG A 153 25.36 -18.70 -32.31
CA ARG A 153 26.42 -17.88 -32.95
C ARG A 153 27.82 -18.47 -32.71
N GLY A 154 28.09 -18.88 -31.48
CA GLY A 154 29.34 -19.56 -31.11
C GLY A 154 29.54 -20.89 -31.83
N ALA A 155 28.47 -21.64 -32.09
CA ALA A 155 28.53 -22.90 -32.84
C ALA A 155 28.97 -22.66 -34.29
N ALA A 156 28.39 -21.70 -35.01
CA ALA A 156 28.83 -21.38 -36.38
C ALA A 156 30.31 -20.96 -36.43
N ALA A 157 30.75 -20.13 -35.48
CA ALA A 157 32.15 -19.70 -35.40
C ALA A 157 33.14 -20.85 -35.16
N ALA A 158 32.71 -21.92 -34.48
CA ALA A 158 33.54 -23.08 -34.19
C ALA A 158 33.46 -24.18 -35.27
N ILE A 159 32.28 -24.37 -35.86
CA ILE A 159 31.97 -25.48 -36.77
C ILE A 159 32.30 -25.13 -38.22
N ASN A 160 32.00 -23.91 -38.70
CA ASN A 160 32.23 -23.57 -40.11
C ASN A 160 33.70 -23.72 -40.56
N PRO A 161 34.71 -23.34 -39.74
CA PRO A 161 36.12 -23.62 -40.09
C PRO A 161 36.45 -25.12 -40.18
N LEU A 162 35.74 -25.98 -39.43
CA LEU A 162 35.90 -27.43 -39.48
C LEU A 162 35.17 -28.04 -40.68
N ILE A 163 34.03 -27.46 -41.08
CA ILE A 163 33.35 -27.76 -42.34
C ILE A 163 34.30 -27.51 -43.51
N ASP A 164 34.91 -26.32 -43.58
CA ASP A 164 35.89 -25.97 -44.62
C ASP A 164 37.04 -26.98 -44.65
N ALA A 165 37.60 -27.33 -43.49
CA ALA A 165 38.69 -28.30 -43.41
C ALA A 165 38.29 -29.73 -43.84
N ALA A 166 37.08 -30.17 -43.51
CA ALA A 166 36.56 -31.47 -43.92
C ALA A 166 36.29 -31.52 -45.43
N ASN A 167 35.71 -30.45 -45.99
CA ASN A 167 35.46 -30.29 -47.42
C ASN A 167 36.75 -30.21 -48.23
N ASP A 168 37.76 -29.45 -47.76
CA ASP A 168 39.08 -29.36 -48.40
C ASP A 168 39.83 -30.71 -48.40
N ALA A 169 39.65 -31.50 -47.35
CA ALA A 169 40.21 -32.84 -47.22
C ALA A 169 39.43 -33.89 -48.04
N ASN A 170 38.18 -33.60 -48.42
CA ASN A 170 37.35 -34.46 -49.25
C ASN A 170 37.80 -34.37 -50.72
N ARG A 171 38.53 -35.40 -51.17
CA ARG A 171 38.98 -35.53 -52.56
C ARG A 171 38.30 -36.69 -53.31
N THR A 172 37.17 -37.16 -52.79
CA THR A 172 36.26 -38.01 -53.57
C THR A 172 35.72 -37.23 -54.76
N ASP A 173 35.01 -37.89 -55.68
CA ASP A 173 34.28 -37.20 -56.75
C ASP A 173 33.04 -36.44 -56.22
N ARG A 174 32.82 -36.48 -54.90
CA ARG A 174 31.72 -35.86 -54.15
C ARG A 174 30.35 -36.45 -54.47
N ALA A 175 30.29 -37.68 -55.00
CA ALA A 175 29.05 -38.38 -55.25
C ALA A 175 28.47 -39.00 -53.96
N GLU A 176 29.32 -39.58 -53.11
CA GLU A 176 28.94 -40.27 -51.87
C GLU A 176 28.97 -39.34 -50.66
N ILE A 177 30.05 -38.58 -50.47
CA ILE A 177 30.15 -37.51 -49.45
C ILE A 177 30.14 -36.17 -50.16
N LYS A 178 29.04 -35.43 -50.00
CA LYS A 178 28.92 -34.07 -50.53
C LYS A 178 29.66 -33.08 -49.64
N ASP A 179 29.95 -31.90 -50.19
CA ASP A 179 30.46 -30.80 -49.39
C ASP A 179 29.39 -30.39 -48.36
N TYR A 180 29.76 -30.35 -47.08
CA TYR A 180 28.90 -29.84 -46.03
C TYR A 180 28.66 -28.35 -46.23
N ALA A 181 27.43 -27.91 -46.01
CA ALA A 181 27.07 -26.50 -46.06
C ALA A 181 27.38 -25.80 -44.74
N ASP A 182 27.92 -24.58 -44.81
CA ASP A 182 28.09 -23.70 -43.67
C ASP A 182 26.78 -23.50 -42.90
N LEU A 183 26.88 -23.49 -41.56
CA LEU A 183 25.73 -23.24 -40.71
C LEU A 183 25.17 -21.82 -40.94
N TYR A 184 23.84 -21.74 -40.97
CA TYR A 184 23.04 -20.51 -40.95
C TYR A 184 23.21 -19.58 -42.16
N THR A 185 23.66 -20.10 -43.29
CA THR A 185 23.70 -19.35 -44.56
C THR A 185 22.32 -18.87 -45.02
N GLN A 186 21.25 -19.54 -44.59
CA GLN A 186 19.86 -19.17 -44.89
C GLN A 186 19.12 -18.50 -43.72
N THR A 187 19.69 -18.53 -42.51
CA THR A 187 19.09 -17.95 -41.30
C THR A 187 20.02 -16.85 -40.78
N ASP A 188 19.63 -15.58 -40.93
CA ASP A 188 20.41 -14.49 -40.35
C ASP A 188 20.24 -14.46 -38.83
N ILE A 189 21.12 -15.20 -38.14
CA ILE A 189 21.19 -15.24 -36.68
C ILE A 189 21.82 -13.97 -36.09
N ALA A 190 22.30 -13.03 -36.91
CA ALA A 190 22.85 -11.75 -36.48
C ALA A 190 21.76 -10.72 -36.13
N LEU A 191 20.53 -10.93 -36.60
CA LEU A 191 19.36 -10.11 -36.28
C LEU A 191 19.11 -10.04 -34.76
N GLU A 192 18.31 -9.05 -34.35
CA GLU A 192 17.87 -8.89 -32.96
C GLU A 192 16.89 -10.00 -32.55
N THR A 193 15.94 -10.34 -33.42
CA THR A 193 14.89 -11.36 -33.19
C THR A 193 14.89 -12.48 -34.26
N PRO A 194 16.00 -13.20 -34.46
CA PRO A 194 16.09 -14.25 -35.46
C PRO A 194 15.21 -15.46 -35.11
N GLN A 195 14.82 -16.21 -36.14
CA GLN A 195 14.08 -17.47 -35.95
C GLN A 195 15.03 -18.60 -35.51
N LEU A 196 15.35 -18.61 -34.21
CA LEU A 196 16.31 -19.57 -33.63
C LEU A 196 15.89 -21.04 -33.74
N ALA A 197 14.62 -21.32 -34.02
CA ALA A 197 14.14 -22.67 -34.27
C ALA A 197 14.78 -23.27 -35.53
N TYR A 198 14.87 -22.49 -36.61
CA TYR A 198 15.50 -22.93 -37.86
C TYR A 198 17.00 -23.10 -37.70
N ALA A 199 17.68 -22.17 -37.01
CA ALA A 199 19.10 -22.32 -36.71
C ALA A 199 19.39 -23.64 -35.96
N PHE A 200 18.66 -23.97 -34.90
CA PHE A 200 18.91 -25.24 -34.22
C PHE A 200 18.55 -26.48 -35.07
N GLN A 201 17.56 -26.37 -35.95
CA GLN A 201 17.26 -27.43 -36.93
C GLN A 201 18.41 -27.63 -37.92
N ASP A 202 19.02 -26.55 -38.43
CA ASP A 202 20.19 -26.61 -39.31
C ASP A 202 21.36 -27.33 -38.61
N LEU A 203 21.63 -26.99 -37.33
CA LEU A 203 22.67 -27.66 -36.54
C LEU A 203 22.40 -29.16 -36.36
N LYS A 204 21.15 -29.54 -36.09
CA LYS A 204 20.74 -30.96 -35.95
C LYS A 204 20.77 -31.70 -37.29
N ALA A 205 20.46 -31.02 -38.40
CA ALA A 205 20.56 -31.60 -39.74
C ALA A 205 22.03 -31.89 -40.10
N LEU A 206 22.93 -30.94 -39.86
CA LEU A 206 24.36 -31.15 -40.03
C LEU A 206 24.89 -32.30 -39.17
N GLN A 207 24.45 -32.40 -37.91
CA GLN A 207 24.82 -33.53 -37.04
C GLN A 207 24.41 -34.87 -37.68
N ALA A 208 23.17 -34.97 -38.17
CA ALA A 208 22.69 -36.20 -38.79
C ALA A 208 23.44 -36.54 -40.10
N GLU A 209 23.79 -35.53 -40.89
CA GLU A 209 24.59 -35.69 -42.12
C GLU A 209 26.00 -36.21 -41.80
N VAL A 210 26.70 -35.55 -40.87
CA VAL A 210 28.05 -35.95 -40.44
C VAL A 210 28.05 -37.33 -39.76
N ASP A 211 27.01 -37.68 -38.99
CA ASP A 211 26.87 -39.00 -38.38
C ASP A 211 26.74 -40.11 -39.43
N ALA A 212 25.92 -39.88 -40.46
CA ALA A 212 25.73 -40.83 -41.55
C ALA A 212 27.01 -41.01 -42.38
N ASP A 213 27.70 -39.92 -42.71
CA ASP A 213 28.95 -39.97 -43.45
C ASP A 213 30.06 -40.63 -42.62
N PHE A 214 30.09 -40.41 -41.30
CA PHE A 214 31.05 -41.06 -40.42
C PHE A 214 30.83 -42.58 -40.32
N GLU A 215 29.58 -43.05 -40.32
CA GLU A 215 29.26 -44.48 -40.40
C GLU A 215 29.71 -45.07 -41.74
N TRP A 216 29.42 -44.38 -42.85
CA TRP A 216 29.85 -44.78 -44.19
C TRP A 216 31.38 -44.86 -44.30
N LEU A 217 32.10 -43.88 -43.76
CA LEU A 217 33.57 -43.85 -43.68
C LEU A 217 34.19 -45.06 -42.97
N GLY A 218 33.42 -45.73 -42.11
CA GLY A 218 33.81 -46.96 -41.42
C GLY A 218 33.58 -48.25 -42.21
N GLU A 219 32.93 -48.19 -43.38
CA GLU A 219 32.62 -49.37 -44.19
C GLU A 219 33.87 -49.95 -44.86
N PHE A 220 33.99 -51.29 -44.82
CA PHE A 220 35.15 -51.99 -45.38
C PHE A 220 35.28 -51.86 -46.91
N GLY A 221 34.18 -51.55 -47.60
CA GLY A 221 34.11 -51.49 -49.06
C GLY A 221 34.28 -50.11 -49.67
N ILE A 222 34.61 -49.10 -48.86
CA ILE A 222 34.57 -47.70 -49.26
C ILE A 222 35.55 -47.30 -50.38
N ASP A 223 36.70 -47.97 -50.48
CA ASP A 223 37.74 -47.68 -51.47
C ASP A 223 37.74 -48.68 -52.66
N GLN A 224 36.58 -49.23 -53.03
CA GLN A 224 36.50 -50.27 -54.08
C GLN A 224 36.49 -49.72 -55.52
N GLU A 225 36.22 -48.43 -55.72
CA GLU A 225 36.14 -47.81 -57.05
C GLU A 225 37.41 -47.00 -57.40
N ASP A 226 37.85 -47.12 -58.66
CA ASP A 226 39.07 -46.44 -59.14
C ASP A 226 38.87 -44.91 -59.14
N ALA A 227 39.82 -44.19 -58.55
CA ALA A 227 39.78 -42.73 -58.29
C ALA A 227 38.72 -42.22 -57.30
N ASN A 228 37.95 -43.10 -56.64
CA ASN A 228 37.03 -42.74 -55.56
C ASN A 228 37.46 -43.42 -54.25
N TYR A 229 38.37 -42.78 -53.52
CA TYR A 229 38.96 -43.32 -52.29
C TYR A 229 39.08 -42.24 -51.21
N VAL A 230 38.91 -42.66 -49.96
CA VAL A 230 38.99 -41.80 -48.78
C VAL A 230 40.45 -41.44 -48.51
N GLN A 231 40.73 -40.14 -48.39
CA GLN A 231 42.08 -39.69 -48.09
C GLN A 231 42.41 -39.80 -46.60
N ARG A 232 43.68 -40.08 -46.31
CA ARG A 232 44.21 -40.17 -44.92
C ARG A 232 43.85 -38.98 -44.03
N TYR A 233 43.69 -37.78 -44.61
CA TYR A 233 43.39 -36.55 -43.86
C TYR A 233 41.89 -36.26 -43.72
N HIS A 234 41.02 -36.96 -44.47
CA HIS A 234 39.59 -36.71 -44.44
C HIS A 234 38.94 -37.29 -43.17
N ILE A 235 39.25 -38.55 -42.81
CA ILE A 235 38.70 -39.17 -41.59
C ILE A 235 39.01 -38.32 -40.33
N PRO A 236 40.26 -37.90 -40.05
CA PRO A 236 40.53 -37.05 -38.88
C PRO A 236 39.81 -35.69 -38.92
N ALA A 237 39.56 -35.14 -40.10
CA ALA A 237 38.81 -33.90 -40.24
C ALA A 237 37.32 -34.09 -39.92
N VAL A 238 36.72 -35.18 -40.39
CA VAL A 238 35.32 -35.55 -40.08
C VAL A 238 35.18 -35.94 -38.60
N GLU A 239 36.15 -36.64 -38.00
CA GLU A 239 36.17 -36.92 -36.55
C GLU A 239 36.18 -35.63 -35.72
N ALA A 240 37.00 -34.65 -36.11
CA ALA A 240 37.06 -33.36 -35.42
C ALA A 240 35.76 -32.55 -35.58
N LEU A 241 35.20 -32.53 -36.79
CA LEU A 241 33.92 -31.89 -37.09
C LEU A 241 32.79 -32.53 -36.27
N LYS A 242 32.69 -33.87 -36.28
CA LYS A 242 31.71 -34.62 -35.50
C LYS A 242 31.81 -34.33 -34.01
N ALA A 243 33.02 -34.39 -33.44
CA ALA A 243 33.24 -34.15 -32.03
C ALA A 243 32.81 -32.74 -31.59
N GLU A 244 33.11 -31.72 -32.42
CA GLU A 244 32.69 -30.35 -32.14
C GLU A 244 31.18 -30.18 -32.28
N ILE A 245 30.54 -30.74 -33.32
CA ILE A 245 29.08 -30.70 -33.48
C ILE A 245 28.38 -31.35 -32.28
N ASP A 246 28.81 -32.55 -31.89
CA ASP A 246 28.23 -33.29 -30.75
C ASP A 246 28.35 -32.48 -29.45
N ALA A 247 29.51 -31.86 -29.21
CA ALA A 247 29.73 -31.00 -28.06
C ALA A 247 28.81 -29.76 -28.08
N ARG A 248 28.63 -29.12 -29.25
CA ARG A 248 27.75 -27.94 -29.39
C ARG A 248 26.28 -28.29 -29.23
N VAL A 249 25.81 -29.39 -29.84
CA VAL A 249 24.43 -29.86 -29.69
C VAL A 249 24.13 -30.14 -28.22
N ALA A 250 24.99 -30.90 -27.53
CA ALA A 250 24.81 -31.21 -26.12
C ALA A 250 24.79 -29.97 -25.21
N ALA A 251 25.57 -28.93 -25.54
CA ALA A 251 25.59 -27.66 -24.80
C ALA A 251 24.38 -26.75 -25.11
N ILE A 252 23.87 -26.77 -26.34
CA ILE A 252 22.82 -25.85 -26.81
C ILE A 252 21.41 -26.37 -26.53
N GLU A 253 21.19 -27.69 -26.58
CA GLU A 253 19.89 -28.30 -26.32
C GLU A 253 19.25 -27.89 -24.97
N PRO A 254 19.97 -27.87 -23.83
CA PRO A 254 19.40 -27.36 -22.57
C PRO A 254 19.10 -25.86 -22.62
N LEU A 255 19.89 -25.05 -23.33
CA LEU A 255 19.62 -23.60 -23.49
C LEU A 255 18.35 -23.36 -24.32
N ARG A 256 18.12 -24.18 -25.35
CA ARG A 256 16.89 -24.15 -26.13
C ARG A 256 15.68 -24.48 -25.25
N ALA A 257 15.77 -25.55 -24.45
CA ALA A 257 14.70 -25.96 -23.55
C ALA A 257 14.39 -24.86 -22.51
N ASP A 258 15.41 -24.27 -21.90
CA ASP A 258 15.29 -23.17 -20.93
C ASP A 258 14.66 -21.92 -21.58
N SER A 259 15.15 -21.51 -22.76
CA SER A 259 14.60 -20.37 -23.50
C SER A 259 13.11 -20.55 -23.85
N ILE A 260 12.71 -21.76 -24.27
CA ILE A 260 11.31 -22.07 -24.56
C ILE A 260 10.47 -22.03 -23.28
N ALA A 261 10.94 -22.67 -22.21
CA ALA A 261 10.20 -22.76 -20.94
C ALA A 261 9.96 -21.37 -20.33
N LYS A 262 11.00 -20.52 -20.26
CA LYS A 262 10.89 -19.16 -19.73
C LYS A 262 10.04 -18.27 -20.62
N ASN A 263 10.14 -18.41 -21.94
CA ASN A 263 9.25 -17.67 -22.84
C ASN A 263 7.78 -18.07 -22.64
N LEU A 264 7.48 -19.36 -22.50
CA LEU A 264 6.11 -19.82 -22.23
C LEU A 264 5.59 -19.29 -20.90
N GLU A 265 6.46 -19.09 -19.90
CA GLU A 265 6.07 -18.49 -18.63
C GLU A 265 5.80 -16.99 -18.76
N ALA A 266 6.69 -16.24 -19.41
CA ALA A 266 6.50 -14.83 -19.73
C ALA A 266 5.19 -14.57 -20.49
N GLN A 267 4.83 -15.44 -21.43
CA GLN A 267 3.58 -15.35 -22.20
C GLN A 267 2.30 -15.50 -21.37
N LYS A 268 2.38 -16.00 -20.13
CA LYS A 268 1.22 -16.11 -19.21
C LYS A 268 1.08 -14.90 -18.29
N SER A 269 2.00 -13.95 -18.36
CA SER A 269 2.10 -12.82 -17.44
C SER A 269 2.42 -11.56 -18.21
N ASP A 270 1.41 -10.99 -18.84
CA ASP A 270 1.57 -9.77 -19.62
C ASP A 270 1.74 -8.57 -18.68
N VAL A 271 2.88 -7.89 -18.81
CA VAL A 271 3.20 -6.75 -17.94
C VAL A 271 2.31 -5.55 -18.21
N LEU A 272 1.88 -5.33 -19.46
CA LEU A 272 0.99 -4.23 -19.83
C LEU A 272 -0.42 -4.48 -19.27
N VAL A 273 -0.92 -5.70 -19.38
CA VAL A 273 -2.22 -6.08 -18.79
C VAL A 273 -2.19 -5.94 -17.26
N ARG A 274 -1.12 -6.39 -16.60
CA ARG A 274 -0.97 -6.24 -15.14
C ARG A 274 -0.82 -4.78 -14.71
N GLN A 275 -0.17 -3.97 -15.53
CA GLN A 275 -0.10 -2.53 -15.34
C GLN A 275 -1.50 -1.89 -15.45
N LEU A 276 -2.32 -2.23 -16.44
CA LEU A 276 -3.71 -1.75 -16.54
C LEU A 276 -4.51 -2.00 -15.24
N PHE A 277 -4.37 -3.17 -14.62
CA PHE A 277 -5.03 -3.45 -13.35
C PHE A 277 -4.51 -2.59 -12.19
N LEU A 278 -3.21 -2.27 -12.16
CA LEU A 278 -2.64 -1.34 -11.18
C LEU A 278 -3.23 0.08 -11.36
N GLU A 279 -3.42 0.51 -12.61
CA GLU A 279 -3.99 1.83 -12.93
C GLU A 279 -5.46 1.91 -12.54
N ARG A 280 -6.24 0.88 -12.88
CA ARG A 280 -7.63 0.73 -12.46
C ARG A 280 -7.75 0.73 -10.93
N ALA A 281 -6.97 -0.10 -10.24
CA ALA A 281 -6.98 -0.15 -8.77
C ALA A 281 -6.60 1.22 -8.14
N THR A 282 -5.67 1.94 -8.74
CA THR A 282 -5.28 3.29 -8.31
C THR A 282 -6.41 4.30 -8.51
N ALA A 283 -7.10 4.27 -9.65
CA ALA A 283 -8.25 5.14 -9.92
C ALA A 283 -9.45 4.84 -9.00
N GLN A 284 -9.67 3.56 -8.67
CA GLN A 284 -10.67 3.12 -7.70
C GLN A 284 -10.37 3.69 -6.32
N ARG A 285 -9.14 3.55 -5.81
CA ARG A 285 -8.71 4.16 -4.54
C ARG A 285 -8.95 5.67 -4.52
N ASP A 286 -8.54 6.38 -5.57
CA ASP A 286 -8.67 7.84 -5.61
C ASP A 286 -10.13 8.29 -5.61
N THR A 287 -11.02 7.54 -6.27
CA THR A 287 -12.47 7.77 -6.23
C THR A 287 -13.03 7.51 -4.84
N LEU A 288 -12.68 6.35 -4.24
CA LEU A 288 -13.14 5.95 -2.92
C LEU A 288 -12.73 6.95 -1.82
N ARG A 289 -11.55 7.55 -1.90
CA ARG A 289 -11.10 8.59 -0.95
C ARG A 289 -12.03 9.80 -0.94
N VAL A 290 -12.47 10.22 -2.13
CA VAL A 290 -13.36 11.38 -2.25
C VAL A 290 -14.75 11.01 -1.74
N LEU A 291 -15.25 9.81 -2.05
CA LEU A 291 -16.54 9.32 -1.55
C LEU A 291 -16.55 9.22 -0.02
N GLU A 292 -15.51 8.64 0.59
CA GLU A 292 -15.34 8.61 2.05
C GLU A 292 -15.34 10.02 2.64
N ALA A 293 -14.62 10.97 2.02
CA ALA A 293 -14.57 12.35 2.46
C ALA A 293 -15.95 13.06 2.36
N ILE A 294 -16.72 12.79 1.30
CA ILE A 294 -18.10 13.27 1.15
C ILE A 294 -18.96 12.73 2.29
N PHE A 295 -18.98 11.41 2.49
CA PHE A 295 -19.81 10.80 3.52
C PHE A 295 -19.41 11.27 4.92
N SER A 296 -18.11 11.32 5.22
CA SER A 296 -17.62 11.87 6.49
C SER A 296 -18.02 13.33 6.72
N THR A 297 -17.92 14.17 5.68
CA THR A 297 -18.31 15.59 5.73
C THR A 297 -19.80 15.75 5.99
N VAL A 298 -20.65 14.98 5.31
CA VAL A 298 -22.10 15.08 5.44
C VAL A 298 -22.57 14.49 6.77
N THR A 299 -22.06 13.33 7.19
CA THR A 299 -22.35 12.77 8.53
C THR A 299 -22.04 13.79 9.62
N ARG A 300 -20.85 14.41 9.58
CA ARG A 300 -20.47 15.39 10.60
C ARG A 300 -21.31 16.67 10.53
N TYR A 301 -21.70 17.12 9.34
CA TYR A 301 -22.62 18.24 9.19
C TYR A 301 -23.98 17.99 9.86
N VAL A 302 -24.55 16.80 9.68
CA VAL A 302 -25.84 16.41 10.27
C VAL A 302 -25.72 16.27 11.79
N GLU A 303 -24.64 15.68 12.30
CA GLU A 303 -24.37 15.59 13.74
C GLU A 303 -24.30 16.97 14.42
N LEU A 304 -23.68 17.94 13.74
CA LEU A 304 -23.60 19.33 14.20
C LEU A 304 -24.94 20.08 14.12
N TYR A 305 -25.98 19.50 13.51
CA TYR A 305 -27.32 20.07 13.48
C TYR A 305 -28.03 19.87 14.83
N GLU A 306 -27.89 18.69 15.44
CA GLU A 306 -28.56 18.33 16.70
C GLU A 306 -27.80 18.80 17.96
N SER A 307 -26.51 19.11 17.83
CA SER A 307 -25.64 19.50 18.95
C SER A 307 -25.42 21.02 19.03
N ALA A 308 -26.29 21.73 19.75
CA ALA A 308 -26.22 23.19 19.96
C ALA A 308 -24.92 23.68 20.64
N GLU A 309 -24.13 22.78 21.23
CA GLU A 309 -22.91 23.09 21.98
C GLU A 309 -21.64 23.17 21.11
N ASN A 310 -21.69 22.82 19.82
CA ASN A 310 -20.50 22.71 18.98
C ASN A 310 -20.15 23.99 18.20
N GLY A 311 -19.68 24.98 18.96
CA GLY A 311 -18.41 25.68 18.70
C GLY A 311 -18.29 26.50 17.40
N ASN A 312 -18.31 27.82 17.54
CA ASN A 312 -17.66 28.71 16.57
C ASN A 312 -16.17 28.31 16.44
N ALA A 313 -15.72 28.04 15.21
CA ALA A 313 -14.30 27.91 14.88
C ALA A 313 -13.82 29.25 14.30
N GLY A 314 -13.57 30.22 15.18
CA GLY A 314 -13.37 31.63 14.81
C GLY A 314 -14.68 32.36 14.57
N ASP A 315 -14.80 33.13 13.48
CA ASP A 315 -16.02 33.92 13.17
C ASP A 315 -17.13 33.12 12.48
N VAL A 316 -16.91 31.83 12.21
CA VAL A 316 -17.79 30.95 11.44
C VAL A 316 -18.00 29.63 12.20
N THR A 317 -19.22 29.08 12.15
CA THR A 317 -19.54 27.79 12.79
C THR A 317 -18.85 26.63 12.07
N LEU A 318 -18.52 25.55 12.80
CA LEU A 318 -18.00 24.31 12.20
C LEU A 318 -18.95 23.78 11.12
N ARG A 319 -20.27 23.86 11.35
CA ARG A 319 -21.30 23.47 10.38
C ARG A 319 -21.18 24.23 9.06
N ALA A 320 -20.95 25.54 9.11
CA ALA A 320 -20.77 26.36 7.92
C ALA A 320 -19.44 26.05 7.20
N ARG A 321 -18.41 25.58 7.91
CA ARG A 321 -17.15 25.13 7.31
C ARG A 321 -17.31 23.78 6.61
N TYR A 322 -17.97 22.80 7.23
CA TYR A 322 -18.22 21.49 6.62
C TYR A 322 -19.08 21.59 5.35
N ILE A 323 -20.18 22.37 5.37
CA ILE A 323 -21.02 22.53 4.17
C ILE A 323 -20.29 23.24 3.03
N ALA A 324 -19.33 24.12 3.34
CA ALA A 324 -18.52 24.79 2.33
C ALA A 324 -17.54 23.85 1.61
N LEU A 325 -17.23 22.67 2.17
CA LEU A 325 -16.41 21.66 1.51
C LEU A 325 -17.18 20.90 0.42
N VAL A 326 -18.51 20.76 0.56
CA VAL A 326 -19.33 19.91 -0.31
C VAL A 326 -19.18 20.24 -1.79
N PRO A 327 -19.24 21.51 -2.26
CA PRO A 327 -19.04 21.82 -3.67
C PRO A 327 -17.68 21.34 -4.22
N SER A 328 -16.58 21.58 -3.49
CA SER A 328 -15.24 21.16 -3.91
C SER A 328 -15.11 19.63 -3.92
N LEU A 329 -15.77 18.94 -2.98
CA LEU A 329 -15.76 17.48 -2.93
C LEU A 329 -16.57 16.86 -4.08
N LEU A 330 -17.70 17.46 -4.47
CA LEU A 330 -18.47 17.02 -5.62
C LEU A 330 -17.71 17.22 -6.94
N GLU A 331 -17.00 18.35 -7.09
CA GLU A 331 -16.09 18.57 -8.22
C GLU A 331 -14.97 17.53 -8.26
N ALA A 332 -14.36 17.23 -7.10
CA ALA A 332 -13.34 16.19 -6.99
C ALA A 332 -13.90 14.79 -7.32
N ALA A 333 -15.15 14.50 -6.94
CA ALA A 333 -15.80 13.22 -7.24
C ALA A 333 -16.01 13.08 -8.74
N TYR A 334 -16.54 14.11 -9.42
CA TYR A 334 -16.70 14.11 -10.87
C TYR A 334 -15.36 13.89 -11.59
N PHE A 335 -14.30 14.58 -11.15
CA PHE A 335 -12.95 14.42 -11.70
C PHE A 335 -12.43 12.97 -11.55
N ASN A 336 -12.50 12.39 -10.34
CA ASN A 336 -11.98 11.05 -10.10
C ASN A 336 -12.84 9.96 -10.77
N ILE A 337 -14.16 10.11 -10.81
CA ILE A 337 -15.07 9.23 -11.55
C ILE A 337 -14.75 9.25 -13.06
N SER A 338 -14.47 10.43 -13.64
CA SER A 338 -14.06 10.51 -15.04
C SER A 338 -12.78 9.72 -15.32
N HIS A 339 -11.80 9.77 -14.41
CA HIS A 339 -10.57 8.98 -14.54
C HIS A 339 -10.79 7.49 -14.29
N LEU A 340 -11.69 7.13 -13.38
CA LEU A 340 -12.09 5.74 -13.16
C LEU A 340 -12.74 5.15 -14.42
N ASN A 341 -13.66 5.88 -15.05
CA ASN A 341 -14.32 5.44 -16.29
C ASN A 341 -13.30 5.19 -17.42
N VAL A 342 -12.28 6.04 -17.54
CA VAL A 342 -11.18 5.84 -18.52
C VAL A 342 -10.39 4.57 -18.20
N ALA A 343 -10.05 4.34 -16.92
CA ALA A 343 -9.30 3.15 -16.52
C ALA A 343 -10.11 1.85 -16.71
N ASP A 344 -11.41 1.87 -16.40
CA ASP A 344 -12.32 0.74 -16.64
C ASP A 344 -12.45 0.45 -18.14
N GLN A 345 -12.58 1.50 -18.96
CA GLN A 345 -12.63 1.36 -20.41
C GLN A 345 -11.32 0.75 -20.94
N ALA A 346 -10.15 1.23 -20.47
CA ALA A 346 -8.87 0.68 -20.89
C ALA A 346 -8.73 -0.82 -20.56
N VAL A 347 -9.17 -1.25 -19.36
CA VAL A 347 -9.21 -2.69 -19.03
C VAL A 347 -10.15 -3.45 -19.95
N ASN A 348 -11.35 -2.94 -20.23
CA ASN A 348 -12.31 -3.61 -21.11
C ASN A 348 -11.81 -3.73 -22.56
N ASP A 349 -11.17 -2.68 -23.06
CA ASP A 349 -10.69 -2.60 -24.44
C ASP A 349 -9.42 -3.44 -24.64
N TYR A 350 -8.53 -3.50 -23.65
CA TYR A 350 -7.19 -4.06 -23.80
C TYR A 350 -6.89 -5.35 -23.03
N TYR A 351 -7.76 -5.81 -22.14
CA TYR A 351 -7.53 -7.04 -21.36
C TYR A 351 -7.29 -8.29 -22.23
N LEU A 352 -8.01 -8.40 -23.36
CA LEU A 352 -7.89 -9.56 -24.27
C LEU A 352 -6.91 -9.35 -25.42
N VAL A 353 -6.55 -8.10 -25.70
CA VAL A 353 -5.74 -7.72 -26.87
C VAL A 353 -5.15 -6.34 -26.61
N PHE A 354 -3.82 -6.25 -26.49
CA PHE A 354 -3.16 -4.95 -26.44
C PHE A 354 -2.88 -4.45 -27.85
N SER A 355 -2.94 -3.14 -28.10
CA SER A 355 -2.77 -2.56 -29.44
C SER A 355 -1.39 -2.90 -30.06
N THR A 356 -0.37 -3.06 -29.23
CA THR A 356 0.98 -3.49 -29.60
C THR A 356 1.04 -4.90 -30.15
N ASP A 357 0.13 -5.77 -29.74
CA ASP A 357 0.01 -7.16 -30.22
C ASP A 357 -0.40 -7.22 -31.70
N LEU A 358 -0.91 -6.10 -32.25
CA LEU A 358 -1.61 -6.05 -33.54
C LEU A 358 -0.83 -5.31 -34.64
N GLU A 359 -0.14 -4.20 -34.36
CA GLU A 359 0.41 -3.33 -35.43
C GLU A 359 1.94 -3.24 -35.49
N THR A 360 2.62 -2.94 -34.39
CA THR A 360 4.06 -2.58 -34.41
C THR A 360 4.93 -3.59 -33.70
N ASN A 361 4.37 -4.35 -32.76
CA ASN A 361 5.11 -5.27 -31.92
C ASN A 361 6.28 -4.57 -31.16
N ASP A 362 6.14 -3.26 -30.91
CA ASP A 362 7.07 -2.43 -30.14
C ASP A 362 6.47 -2.17 -28.74
N GLU A 363 6.41 -3.24 -27.95
CA GLU A 363 5.90 -3.21 -26.58
C GLU A 363 6.82 -2.42 -25.64
N ASP A 364 8.10 -2.26 -25.97
CA ASP A 364 9.05 -1.47 -25.18
C ASP A 364 8.67 0.02 -25.22
N ALA A 365 8.41 0.57 -26.40
CA ALA A 365 7.98 1.95 -26.56
C ALA A 365 6.61 2.18 -25.91
N ALA A 366 5.69 1.23 -26.07
CA ALA A 366 4.38 1.29 -25.43
C ALA A 366 4.47 1.21 -23.90
N TYR A 367 5.24 0.28 -23.33
CA TYR A 367 5.44 0.19 -21.89
C TYR A 367 6.08 1.46 -21.33
N ALA A 368 7.07 2.03 -22.03
CA ALA A 368 7.68 3.30 -21.64
C ALA A 368 6.68 4.46 -21.70
N GLN A 369 5.82 4.49 -22.72
CA GLN A 369 4.76 5.48 -22.87
C GLN A 369 3.69 5.34 -21.78
N GLU A 370 3.14 4.15 -21.57
CA GLU A 370 2.15 3.86 -20.51
C GLU A 370 2.72 4.22 -19.14
N LYS A 371 3.97 3.82 -18.85
CA LYS A 371 4.64 4.20 -17.61
C LYS A 371 4.77 5.72 -17.46
N PHE A 372 5.08 6.44 -18.53
CA PHE A 372 5.16 7.90 -18.52
C PHE A 372 3.77 8.53 -18.32
N GLU A 373 2.75 8.09 -19.05
CA GLU A 373 1.38 8.56 -18.96
C GLU A 373 0.78 8.30 -17.58
N PHE A 374 1.00 7.12 -17.02
CA PHE A 374 0.63 6.78 -15.65
C PHE A 374 1.31 7.69 -14.63
N ALA A 375 2.62 7.93 -14.78
CA ALA A 375 3.35 8.82 -13.88
C ALA A 375 2.83 10.26 -13.96
N VAL A 376 2.67 10.81 -15.17
CA VAL A 376 2.13 12.16 -15.38
C VAL A 376 0.73 12.27 -14.79
N THR A 377 -0.14 11.30 -15.07
CA THR A 377 -1.51 11.26 -14.55
C THR A 377 -1.51 11.16 -13.02
N THR A 378 -0.63 10.34 -12.45
CA THR A 378 -0.49 10.21 -11.00
C THR A 378 -0.03 11.52 -10.35
N TYR A 379 0.97 12.20 -10.91
CA TYR A 379 1.42 13.50 -10.40
C TYR A 379 0.35 14.59 -10.54
N ALA A 380 -0.39 14.61 -11.66
CA ALA A 380 -1.51 15.52 -11.85
C ALA A 380 -2.61 15.27 -10.82
N LYS A 381 -2.96 14.00 -10.57
CA LYS A 381 -3.92 13.60 -9.54
C LYS A 381 -3.46 13.98 -8.13
N ILE A 382 -2.17 13.82 -7.79
CA ILE A 382 -1.63 14.26 -6.49
C ILE A 382 -1.87 15.76 -6.30
N LEU A 383 -1.58 16.58 -7.32
CA LEU A 383 -1.76 18.02 -7.24
C LEU A 383 -3.24 18.42 -7.12
N LEU A 384 -4.11 17.83 -7.95
CA LEU A 384 -5.53 18.17 -7.99
C LEU A 384 -6.29 17.63 -6.78
N ASN A 385 -5.98 16.41 -6.32
CA ASN A 385 -6.57 15.84 -5.12
C ASN A 385 -6.02 16.47 -3.84
N GLY A 386 -4.78 16.97 -3.85
CA GLY A 386 -4.17 17.62 -2.69
C GLY A 386 -4.99 18.80 -2.19
N LYS A 387 -5.60 19.59 -3.08
CA LYS A 387 -6.39 20.76 -2.70
C LYS A 387 -7.57 20.40 -1.78
N TRP A 388 -8.44 19.50 -2.21
CA TRP A 388 -9.62 19.15 -1.40
C TRP A 388 -9.20 18.39 -0.13
N GLN A 389 -8.11 17.60 -0.19
CA GLN A 389 -7.58 16.90 0.98
C GLN A 389 -7.07 17.86 2.05
N GLU A 390 -6.36 18.92 1.65
CA GLU A 390 -5.93 19.99 2.55
C GLU A 390 -7.13 20.74 3.15
N ASP A 391 -8.13 21.08 2.32
CA ASP A 391 -9.34 21.78 2.77
C ASP A 391 -10.13 20.93 3.79
N VAL A 392 -10.31 19.63 3.53
CA VAL A 392 -10.95 18.69 4.48
C VAL A 392 -10.15 18.58 5.77
N LYS A 393 -8.84 18.36 5.67
CA LYS A 393 -7.97 18.19 6.84
C LYS A 393 -7.92 19.45 7.71
N PHE A 394 -7.94 20.63 7.09
CA PHE A 394 -8.03 21.90 7.81
C PHE A 394 -9.30 21.99 8.66
N VAL A 395 -10.46 21.63 8.10
CA VAL A 395 -11.73 21.64 8.85
C VAL A 395 -11.75 20.57 9.94
N GLN A 396 -11.23 19.37 9.66
CA GLN A 396 -11.11 18.30 10.67
C GLN A 396 -10.23 18.71 11.85
N ASN A 397 -9.09 19.38 11.61
CA ASN A 397 -8.24 19.89 12.68
C ASN A 397 -8.97 20.92 13.55
N LEU A 398 -9.74 21.83 12.95
CA LEU A 398 -10.55 22.80 13.70
C LEU A 398 -11.64 22.11 14.55
N ASP A 399 -12.22 21.03 14.02
CA ASP A 399 -13.21 20.23 14.75
C ASP A 399 -12.55 19.48 15.93
N ASP A 400 -11.39 18.86 15.71
CA ASP A 400 -10.61 18.20 16.75
C ASP A 400 -10.24 19.18 17.89
N GLU A 401 -9.80 20.39 17.55
CA GLU A 401 -9.53 21.46 18.50
C GLU A 401 -10.78 21.86 19.30
N ALA A 402 -11.92 22.03 18.62
CA ALA A 402 -13.19 22.37 19.27
C ALA A 402 -13.67 21.26 20.21
N ARG A 403 -13.55 19.99 19.82
CA ARG A 403 -13.88 18.84 20.68
C ARG A 403 -12.95 18.75 21.89
N ALA A 404 -11.65 18.98 21.70
CA ALA A 404 -10.70 19.00 22.81
C ALA A 404 -11.00 20.12 23.81
N GLU A 405 -11.37 21.30 23.32
CA GLU A 405 -11.81 22.42 24.16
C GLU A 405 -13.09 22.10 24.93
N ALA A 406 -14.12 21.57 24.25
CA ALA A 406 -15.38 21.18 24.89
C ALA A 406 -15.16 20.13 25.98
N ALA A 407 -14.32 19.12 25.72
CA ALA A 407 -13.95 18.11 26.70
C ALA A 407 -13.21 18.70 27.91
N ARG A 408 -12.34 19.71 27.70
CA ARG A 408 -11.66 20.42 28.79
C ARG A 408 -12.65 21.20 29.66
N VAL A 409 -13.55 21.96 29.03
CA VAL A 409 -14.56 22.77 29.75
C VAL A 409 -15.48 21.87 30.58
N GLU A 410 -15.90 20.71 30.04
CA GLU A 410 -16.73 19.76 30.77
C GLU A 410 -15.96 19.13 31.94
N ALA A 411 -14.68 18.79 31.76
CA ALA A 411 -13.84 18.29 32.83
C ALA A 411 -13.64 19.32 33.95
N GLU A 412 -13.46 20.60 33.61
CA GLU A 412 -13.38 21.71 34.58
C GLU A 412 -14.70 21.88 35.35
N ARG A 413 -15.84 21.82 34.66
CA ARG A 413 -17.18 21.89 35.29
C ARG A 413 -17.41 20.75 36.27
N ALA A 414 -17.08 19.51 35.87
CA ALA A 414 -17.18 18.34 36.73
C ALA A 414 -16.25 18.45 37.96
N ALA A 415 -15.04 19.00 37.79
CA ALA A 415 -14.12 19.25 38.90
C ALA A 415 -14.64 20.32 39.87
N ASP A 416 -15.22 21.41 39.37
CA ASP A 416 -15.84 22.45 40.19
C ASP A 416 -17.08 21.96 40.95
N GLU A 417 -17.88 21.09 40.35
CA GLU A 417 -19.01 20.43 41.02
C GLU A 417 -18.55 19.48 42.11
N ALA A 418 -17.52 18.66 41.85
CA ALA A 418 -16.93 17.79 42.86
C ALA A 418 -16.34 18.60 44.03
N TYR A 419 -15.65 19.71 43.73
CA TYR A 419 -15.10 20.60 44.75
C TYR A 419 -16.20 21.25 45.62
N ARG A 420 -17.30 21.72 45.02
CA ARG A 420 -18.44 22.27 45.76
C ARG A 420 -19.15 21.22 46.61
N ALA A 421 -19.30 20.00 46.11
CA ALA A 421 -19.86 18.88 46.86
C ALA A 421 -19.00 18.54 48.09
N GLU A 422 -17.68 18.56 47.95
CA GLU A 422 -16.74 18.32 49.04
C GLU A 422 -16.75 19.45 50.09
N GLN A 423 -16.83 20.71 49.67
CA GLN A 423 -17.01 21.84 50.61
C GLN A 423 -18.30 21.73 51.41
N LEU A 424 -19.41 21.31 50.78
CA LEU A 424 -20.68 21.07 51.46
C LEU A 424 -20.56 19.93 52.48
N ARG A 425 -19.86 18.84 52.14
CA ARG A 425 -19.59 17.73 53.08
C ARG A 425 -18.82 18.21 54.31
N ILE A 426 -17.73 18.96 54.12
CA ILE A 426 -16.91 19.51 55.21
C ILE A 426 -17.74 20.46 56.08
N ALA A 427 -18.57 21.31 55.48
CA ALA A 427 -19.45 22.22 56.21
C ALA A 427 -20.51 21.46 57.03
N GLN A 428 -21.06 20.38 56.50
CA GLN A 428 -22.00 19.50 57.19
C GLN A 428 -21.34 18.82 58.39
N GLU A 429 -20.14 18.26 58.22
CA GLU A 429 -19.36 17.62 59.28
C GLU A 429 -19.01 18.61 60.41
N ALA A 430 -18.66 19.85 60.05
CA ALA A 430 -18.43 20.91 61.02
C ALA A 430 -19.71 21.30 61.79
N ALA A 431 -20.85 21.37 61.11
CA ALA A 431 -22.15 21.65 61.74
C ALA A 431 -22.58 20.52 62.69
N ASP A 432 -22.39 19.26 62.29
CA ASP A 432 -22.69 18.09 63.13
C ASP A 432 -21.76 18.01 64.35
N ALA A 433 -20.47 18.34 64.19
CA ALA A 433 -19.54 18.44 65.30
C ALA A 433 -19.92 19.54 66.30
N GLN A 434 -20.33 20.72 65.82
CA GLN A 434 -20.83 21.80 66.69
C GLN A 434 -22.10 21.39 67.43
N LYS A 435 -23.01 20.68 66.77
CA LYS A 435 -24.23 20.15 67.39
C LYS A 435 -23.91 19.10 68.46
N ALA A 436 -22.97 18.20 68.20
CA ALA A 436 -22.53 17.20 69.19
C ALA A 436 -21.90 17.84 70.42
N ILE A 437 -21.12 18.92 70.24
CA ILE A 437 -20.56 19.71 71.36
C ILE A 437 -21.68 20.42 72.13
N ALA A 438 -22.65 21.02 71.45
CA ALA A 438 -23.79 21.68 72.08
C ALA A 438 -24.66 20.69 72.88
N ASP A 439 -24.91 19.49 72.34
CA ASP A 439 -25.64 18.41 73.01
C ASP A 439 -24.87 17.86 74.22
N ALA A 440 -23.53 17.80 74.15
CA ALA A 440 -22.68 17.42 75.28
C ALA A 440 -22.71 18.47 76.41
N LEU A 441 -22.65 19.76 76.07
CA LEU A 441 -22.80 20.87 77.03
C LEU A 441 -24.21 20.90 77.66
N ALA A 442 -25.26 20.59 76.90
CA ALA A 442 -26.62 20.48 77.43
C ALA A 442 -26.76 19.31 78.41
N LYS A 443 -26.11 18.16 78.14
CA LYS A 443 -26.05 17.03 79.07
C LYS A 443 -25.24 17.30 80.34
N GLU A 444 -24.18 18.10 80.27
CA GLU A 444 -23.47 18.56 81.48
C GLU A 444 -24.32 19.53 82.31
N ALA A 445 -25.13 20.38 81.68
CA ALA A 445 -26.08 21.25 82.37
C ALA A 445 -27.23 20.49 83.05
N GLU A 446 -27.65 19.33 82.52
CA GLU A 446 -28.65 18.44 83.14
C GLU A 446 -28.09 17.55 84.26
N ASN A 447 -26.78 17.26 84.28
CA ASN A 447 -26.13 16.42 85.31
C ASN A 447 -25.57 17.20 86.50
N GLY A 448 -25.80 18.51 86.58
CA GLY A 448 -25.29 19.39 87.65
C GLY A 448 -26.15 19.48 88.91
N ASN A 449 -26.88 18.43 89.32
CA ASN A 449 -27.65 18.49 90.58
C ASN A 449 -27.95 17.12 91.24
N ASN A 450 -26.98 16.52 91.95
CA ASN A 450 -27.11 16.06 93.35
C ASN A 450 -25.98 15.13 93.82
N ASN A 451 -25.12 15.69 94.67
CA ASN A 451 -24.57 15.19 95.94
C ASN A 451 -24.59 13.70 96.31
N GLY A 452 -23.39 13.19 96.63
CA GLY A 452 -23.08 12.68 97.97
C GLY A 452 -22.94 11.15 98.14
N GLY A 453 -21.73 10.68 98.50
CA GLY A 453 -21.53 9.31 98.98
C GLY A 453 -20.07 8.87 99.08
N ASP A 454 -19.43 9.28 100.17
CA ASP A 454 -18.06 9.00 100.67
C ASP A 454 -17.65 7.51 100.68
N ASN A 455 -16.36 7.17 100.44
CA ASN A 455 -15.46 6.59 101.46
C ASN A 455 -14.05 6.19 100.94
N SER A 456 -13.03 6.53 101.75
CA SER A 456 -11.80 5.76 102.10
C SER A 456 -10.82 5.34 100.97
N SER A 457 -9.48 5.43 101.03
CA SER A 457 -8.46 5.81 102.02
C SER A 457 -7.08 5.61 101.36
N ASP A 458 -6.12 6.48 101.74
CA ASP A 458 -4.66 6.30 101.85
C ASP A 458 -3.70 6.18 100.63
N ASP A 459 -2.74 7.12 100.68
CA ASP A 459 -1.28 7.06 100.42
C ASP A 459 -0.63 7.34 99.02
N LYS A 460 -0.25 8.64 98.84
CA LYS A 460 1.08 9.24 98.51
C LYS A 460 1.91 8.82 97.24
N PRO A 461 2.88 9.64 96.76
CA PRO A 461 2.90 11.10 96.49
C PRO A 461 3.63 11.49 95.16
N ALA A 462 3.74 12.81 94.91
CA ALA A 462 4.59 13.55 93.94
C ALA A 462 4.00 13.82 92.53
N GLY A 463 3.81 15.05 92.05
CA GLY A 463 4.09 16.40 92.55
C GLY A 463 3.82 17.46 91.47
N SER A 464 3.53 18.70 91.89
CA SER A 464 3.65 19.99 91.16
C SER A 464 2.79 20.16 89.87
N SER A 465 2.00 21.21 89.64
CA SER A 465 1.87 22.54 90.25
C SER A 465 0.61 23.22 89.69
N ASP A 466 -0.02 24.03 90.54
CA ASP A 466 -1.08 25.03 90.33
C ASP A 466 -1.47 25.42 88.90
N ILE A 467 -2.76 25.29 88.59
CA ILE A 467 -3.49 26.34 87.87
C ILE A 467 -4.89 26.50 88.48
N GLY A 468 -4.95 27.35 89.49
CA GLY A 468 -6.21 27.81 90.07
C GLY A 468 -6.74 29.02 89.31
N SER A 469 -8.01 28.93 88.91
CA SER A 469 -8.97 30.04 88.98
C SER A 469 -8.85 31.20 87.97
N TRP A 470 -9.09 30.97 86.67
CA TRP A 470 -9.80 31.90 85.74
C TRP A 470 -10.33 31.00 84.57
N GLY A 471 -11.60 30.61 84.50
CA GLY A 471 -12.70 31.41 83.94
C GLY A 471 -12.80 31.24 82.40
N PRO A 472 -13.92 30.76 81.81
CA PRO A 472 -14.09 30.24 80.43
C PRO A 472 -13.76 31.19 79.23
N PHE A 473 -13.22 32.37 79.48
CA PHE A 473 -12.82 33.34 78.44
C PHE A 473 -11.50 32.98 77.73
N ALA A 474 -10.62 32.20 78.36
CA ALA A 474 -9.37 31.76 77.74
C ALA A 474 -9.57 30.73 76.61
N ALA A 475 -10.60 29.87 76.73
CA ALA A 475 -10.93 28.87 75.70
C ALA A 475 -11.58 29.50 74.47
N ILE A 476 -12.42 30.53 74.64
CA ILE A 476 -13.07 31.25 73.53
C ILE A 476 -12.04 32.09 72.76
N ALA A 477 -11.09 32.73 73.44
CA ALA A 477 -10.01 33.47 72.80
C ALA A 477 -9.07 32.55 71.99
N ALA A 478 -8.80 31.34 72.47
CA ALA A 478 -8.00 30.34 71.76
C ALA A 478 -8.71 29.80 70.49
N ILE A 479 -10.04 29.66 70.54
CA ILE A 479 -10.86 29.21 69.39
C ILE A 479 -11.00 30.32 68.33
N ILE A 480 -11.19 31.58 68.75
CA ILE A 480 -11.22 32.73 67.82
C ILE A 480 -9.84 32.95 67.16
N ALA A 481 -8.75 32.76 67.89
CA ALA A 481 -7.39 32.81 67.34
C ALA A 481 -7.10 31.65 66.37
N ALA A 482 -7.63 30.45 66.62
CA ALA A 482 -7.51 29.30 65.72
C ALA A 482 -8.33 29.51 64.41
N ILE A 483 -9.49 30.15 64.48
CA ILE A 483 -10.30 30.49 63.30
C ILE A 483 -9.62 31.58 62.44
N ALA A 484 -8.98 32.58 63.08
CA ALA A 484 -8.23 33.62 62.38
C ALA A 484 -6.92 33.11 61.74
N ALA A 485 -6.32 32.04 62.28
CA ALA A 485 -5.11 31.41 61.73
C ALA A 485 -5.38 30.52 60.50
N ILE A 486 -6.62 30.07 60.29
CA ILE A 486 -7.02 29.21 59.17
C ILE A 486 -7.49 30.05 57.95
N PHE A 487 -7.93 31.31 58.14
CA PHE A 487 -8.41 32.19 57.06
C PHE A 487 -7.84 33.62 57.13
N PRO A 488 -6.71 33.92 56.45
CA PRO A 488 -6.13 35.26 56.44
C PRO A 488 -7.00 36.32 55.73
N PHE A 489 -7.94 35.90 54.88
CA PHE A 489 -8.70 36.80 53.99
C PHE A 489 -9.93 37.46 54.64
N LEU A 490 -10.32 37.09 55.86
CA LEU A 490 -11.44 37.72 56.58
C LEU A 490 -11.04 38.97 57.38
N SER A 491 -9.76 39.32 57.47
CA SER A 491 -9.27 40.52 58.18
C SER A 491 -9.49 41.84 57.43
N GLY A 492 -9.99 41.81 56.19
CA GLY A 492 -10.24 42.99 55.36
C GLY A 492 -11.64 43.61 55.48
N ILE A 493 -12.62 42.93 56.10
CA ILE A 493 -14.01 43.38 56.13
C ILE A 493 -14.53 43.30 57.58
N VAL A 494 -14.38 44.39 58.32
CA VAL A 494 -15.29 44.97 59.34
C VAL A 494 -14.44 45.83 60.30
N LYS A 495 -14.44 47.14 60.06
CA LYS A 495 -14.16 48.17 61.07
C LYS A 495 -15.45 48.41 61.86
N PHE A 496 -15.44 48.14 63.16
CA PHE A 496 -15.69 49.08 64.28
C PHE A 496 -15.74 48.32 65.60
#